data_AF-A0A9Q1JMA8-F1
#
_entry.id   AF-A0A9Q1JMA8-F1
#
_cell.length_a   1.000
_cell.length_b   1.000
_cell.length_c   1.000
_cell.angle_alpha   90.00
_cell.angle_beta   90.00
_cell.angle_gamma   90.00
#
_symmetry.space_group_name_H-M   'P 1'
#
loop_
_entity.id
_entity.type
_entity.pdbx_description
1 polymer ?
#
loop_
_entity_poly.entity_id
_entity_poly.type
_entity_poly.pdbx_seq_one_letter_code
_entity_poly.pdbx_strand_id
1 'polypeptide(L)'
;MLISFLKILFRHVLARFLELSAVLEPGTMPKCDKTAILSDAIRMITMLHEETSRLKEQNVKLTEKVNELKAFLFVDSYVSIKVAYYLISLKCDASEKNELRAEKQRLKADKEDIERRIKPLGAHHPSFQYHPAAMPASHAIPYHPVGAKLVPFMSNPGVSMWRFVPQTAVDTSQDHALHPPVA
;
A
#
# COMPACT_ATOMS: atom_id res chain seq x y z
N MET A 1 37.14 -32.88 74.50
CA MET A 1 36.29 -32.90 73.28
C MET A 1 35.40 -31.66 73.17
N LEU A 2 34.55 -31.36 74.16
CA LEU A 2 33.65 -30.18 74.15
C LEU A 2 34.35 -28.82 73.96
N ILE A 3 35.49 -28.59 74.61
CA ILE A 3 36.22 -27.32 74.52
C ILE A 3 36.71 -27.05 73.08
N SER A 4 37.20 -28.09 72.41
CA SER A 4 37.65 -27.99 71.02
C SER A 4 36.48 -27.70 70.07
N PHE A 5 35.33 -28.34 70.29
CA PHE A 5 34.12 -28.08 69.54
C PHE A 5 33.64 -26.64 69.72
N LEU A 6 33.61 -26.13 70.95
CA LEU A 6 33.21 -24.75 71.24
C LEU A 6 34.15 -23.72 70.58
N LYS A 7 35.47 -23.98 70.58
CA LYS A 7 36.45 -23.13 69.87
C LYS A 7 36.21 -23.10 68.36
N ILE A 8 35.89 -24.24 67.75
CA ILE A 8 35.60 -24.33 66.31
C ILE A 8 34.33 -23.55 65.99
N LEU A 9 33.26 -23.75 66.77
CA LEU A 9 32.00 -23.04 66.58
C LEU A 9 32.17 -21.52 66.73
N PHE A 10 32.88 -21.08 67.77
CA PHE A 10 33.17 -19.67 68.00
C PHE A 10 33.95 -19.05 66.84
N ARG A 11 34.99 -19.74 66.35
CA ARG A 11 35.78 -19.28 65.18
C ARG A 11 34.92 -19.15 63.94
N HIS A 12 34.03 -20.12 63.69
CA HIS A 12 33.14 -20.10 62.53
C HIS A 12 32.15 -18.92 62.59
N VAL A 13 31.51 -18.71 63.74
CA VAL A 13 30.58 -17.60 63.93
C VAL A 13 31.28 -16.26 63.74
N LEU A 14 32.47 -16.07 64.34
CA LEU A 14 33.24 -14.84 64.15
C LEU A 14 33.66 -14.60 62.70
N ALA A 15 34.07 -15.64 61.98
CA ALA A 15 34.43 -15.52 60.57
C ALA A 15 33.26 -15.01 59.73
N ARG A 16 32.03 -15.47 60.00
CA ARG A 16 30.82 -15.00 59.31
C ARG A 16 30.49 -13.53 59.58
N PHE A 17 30.67 -13.07 60.82
CA PHE A 17 30.49 -11.65 61.13
C PHE A 17 31.54 -10.77 60.44
N LEU A 18 32.79 -11.23 60.37
CA LEU A 18 33.85 -10.52 59.68
C LEU A 18 33.58 -10.43 58.16
N GLU A 19 33.19 -11.55 57.55
CA GLU A 19 32.77 -11.62 56.14
C GLU A 19 31.60 -10.69 55.85
N LEU A 20 30.56 -10.72 56.69
CA LEU A 20 29.40 -9.83 56.54
C LEU A 20 29.83 -8.36 56.62
N SER A 21 30.61 -7.97 57.64
CA SER A 21 31.06 -6.58 57.78
C SER A 21 31.86 -6.08 56.57
N ALA A 22 32.67 -6.93 55.94
CA ALA A 22 33.45 -6.59 54.75
C ALA A 22 32.56 -6.37 53.50
N VAL A 23 31.45 -7.12 53.39
CA VAL A 23 30.45 -6.94 52.33
C VAL A 23 29.64 -5.66 52.55
N LEU A 24 29.30 -5.36 53.81
CA LEU A 24 28.49 -4.19 54.14
C LEU A 24 29.23 -2.87 53.89
N GLU A 25 30.53 -2.83 54.16
CA GLU A 25 31.35 -1.64 53.93
C GLU A 25 32.64 -2.00 53.18
N PRO A 26 32.60 -2.00 51.84
CA PRO A 26 33.79 -2.27 51.03
C PRO A 26 34.84 -1.18 51.25
N GLY A 27 35.99 -1.54 51.84
CA GLY A 27 37.16 -0.66 51.96
C GLY A 27 37.30 0.10 53.29
N THR A 28 36.40 -0.09 54.26
CA THR A 28 36.57 0.41 55.64
C THR A 28 37.02 -0.71 56.58
N MET A 29 37.59 -0.34 57.74
CA MET A 29 37.99 -1.33 58.75
C MET A 29 36.74 -2.03 59.32
N PRO A 30 36.72 -3.37 59.42
CA PRO A 30 35.59 -4.14 59.95
C PRO A 30 35.13 -3.68 61.34
N LYS A 31 33.89 -3.20 61.44
CA LYS A 31 33.23 -2.90 62.73
C LYS A 31 33.13 -4.19 63.56
N CYS A 32 33.48 -4.16 64.85
CA CYS A 32 33.42 -5.34 65.73
C CYS A 32 32.08 -5.51 66.46
N ASP A 33 31.19 -4.51 66.40
CA ASP A 33 29.87 -4.59 67.02
C ASP A 33 28.92 -5.43 66.17
N LYS A 34 28.58 -6.61 66.68
CA LYS A 34 27.69 -7.57 66.02
C LYS A 34 26.29 -7.01 65.80
N THR A 35 25.79 -6.15 66.70
CA THR A 35 24.45 -5.56 66.58
C THR A 35 24.42 -4.50 65.49
N ALA A 36 25.45 -3.66 65.40
CA ALA A 36 25.62 -2.69 64.34
C ALA A 36 25.76 -3.37 62.96
N ILE A 37 26.57 -4.44 62.86
CA ILE A 37 26.70 -5.22 61.62
C ILE A 37 25.34 -5.76 61.16
N LEU A 38 24.56 -6.35 62.08
CA LEU A 38 23.25 -6.89 61.72
C LEU A 38 22.26 -5.80 61.32
N SER A 39 22.27 -4.65 62.01
CA SER A 39 21.42 -3.51 61.66
C SER A 39 21.77 -2.94 60.28
N ASP A 40 23.07 -2.79 59.97
CA ASP A 40 23.53 -2.33 58.65
C ASP A 40 23.17 -3.33 57.55
N ALA A 41 23.27 -4.65 57.82
CA ALA A 41 22.82 -5.70 56.92
C ALA A 41 21.33 -5.60 56.61
N ILE A 42 20.49 -5.47 57.64
CA ILE A 42 19.03 -5.34 57.47
C ILE A 42 18.70 -4.10 56.64
N ARG A 43 19.34 -2.96 56.94
CA ARG A 43 19.15 -1.70 56.20
C ARG A 43 19.53 -1.88 54.72
N MET A 44 20.68 -2.47 54.41
CA MET A 44 21.11 -2.64 53.02
C MET A 44 20.27 -3.68 52.27
N ILE A 45 19.84 -4.76 52.91
CA ILE A 45 18.89 -5.71 52.30
C ILE A 45 17.58 -5.00 51.95
N THR A 46 17.07 -4.15 52.85
CA THR A 46 15.84 -3.37 52.61
C THR A 46 16.02 -2.42 51.42
N MET A 47 17.13 -1.66 51.41
CA MET A 47 17.48 -0.76 50.29
C MET A 47 17.61 -1.50 48.95
N LEU A 48 18.32 -2.63 48.92
CA LEU A 48 18.49 -3.43 47.70
C LEU A 48 17.16 -4.00 47.21
N HIS A 49 16.25 -4.36 48.13
CA HIS A 49 14.91 -4.83 47.78
C HIS A 49 14.07 -3.72 47.15
N GLU A 50 14.12 -2.50 47.70
CA GLU A 50 13.48 -1.32 47.12
C GLU A 50 14.07 -0.97 45.75
N GLU A 51 15.39 -0.96 45.61
CA GLU A 51 16.07 -0.73 44.34
C GLU A 51 15.71 -1.79 43.29
N THR A 52 15.67 -3.06 43.68
CA THR A 52 15.22 -4.16 42.80
C THR A 52 13.78 -3.95 42.34
N SER A 53 12.90 -3.52 43.24
CA SER A 53 11.49 -3.23 42.92
C SER A 53 11.37 -2.04 41.97
N ARG A 54 12.11 -0.97 42.21
CA ARG A 54 12.18 0.23 41.35
C ARG A 54 12.72 -0.10 39.95
N LEU A 55 13.80 -0.88 39.86
CA LEU A 55 14.37 -1.32 38.58
C LEU A 55 13.38 -2.20 37.80
N LYS A 56 12.61 -3.05 38.49
CA LYS A 56 11.56 -3.85 37.86
C LYS A 56 10.46 -2.96 37.25
N GLU A 57 10.01 -1.94 37.98
CA GLU A 57 9.03 -0.98 37.48
C GLU A 57 9.55 -0.19 36.26
N GLN A 58 10.79 0.29 36.31
CA GLN A 58 11.42 1.00 35.19
C GLN A 58 11.55 0.11 33.94
N ASN A 59 11.89 -1.17 34.10
CA ASN A 59 11.95 -2.12 33.00
C ASN A 59 10.57 -2.36 32.36
N VAL A 60 9.50 -2.44 33.16
CA VAL A 60 8.13 -2.53 32.63
C VAL A 60 7.80 -1.29 31.80
N LYS A 61 8.05 -0.09 32.33
CA LYS A 61 7.81 1.17 31.62
C LYS A 61 8.62 1.29 30.33
N LEU A 62 9.87 0.84 30.34
CA LEU A 62 10.72 0.84 29.14
C LEU A 62 10.19 -0.14 28.09
N THR A 63 9.73 -1.31 28.52
CA THR A 63 9.12 -2.33 27.64
C THR A 63 7.85 -1.80 26.98
N GLU A 64 7.00 -1.11 27.74
CA GLU A 64 5.80 -0.45 27.22
C GLU A 64 6.16 0.56 26.11
N LYS A 65 7.11 1.47 26.38
CA LYS A 65 7.60 2.43 25.37
C LYS A 65 8.18 1.75 24.13
N VAL A 66 8.91 0.65 24.30
CA VAL A 66 9.43 -0.13 23.16
C VAL A 66 8.28 -0.68 22.33
N ASN A 67 7.21 -1.16 22.96
CA ASN A 67 6.05 -1.69 22.25
C ASN A 67 5.24 -0.58 21.57
N GLU A 68 5.07 0.58 22.20
CA GLU A 68 4.45 1.76 21.59
C GLU A 68 5.23 2.22 20.35
N LEU A 69 6.56 2.35 20.46
CA LEU A 69 7.41 2.72 19.34
C LEU A 69 7.33 1.68 18.21
N LYS A 70 7.32 0.38 18.53
CA LYS A 70 7.11 -0.67 17.53
C LYS A 70 5.77 -0.54 16.82
N ALA A 71 4.69 -0.26 17.55
CA ALA A 71 3.36 -0.07 16.97
C ALA A 71 3.31 1.15 16.05
N PHE A 72 3.91 2.26 16.49
CA PHE A 72 4.03 3.49 15.69
C PHE A 72 4.80 3.23 14.38
N LEU A 73 5.97 2.60 14.44
CA LEU A 73 6.77 2.27 13.27
C LEU A 73 6.05 1.30 12.31
N PHE A 74 5.25 0.37 12.84
CA PHE A 74 4.45 -0.53 12.01
C PHE A 74 3.40 0.23 11.19
N VAL A 75 2.68 1.17 11.83
CA VAL A 75 1.69 2.01 11.15
C VAL A 75 2.36 2.93 10.14
N ASP A 76 3.46 3.59 10.50
CA ASP A 76 4.22 4.46 9.60
C ASP A 76 4.73 3.70 8.37
N SER A 77 5.26 2.48 8.57
CA SER A 77 5.71 1.62 7.49
C SER A 77 4.55 1.23 6.57
N TYR A 78 3.42 0.80 7.13
CA TYR A 78 2.23 0.43 6.38
C TYR A 78 1.70 1.61 5.54
N VAL A 79 1.59 2.79 6.14
CA VAL A 79 1.13 4.00 5.45
C VAL A 79 2.12 4.40 4.35
N SER A 80 3.42 4.39 4.64
CA SER A 80 4.47 4.72 3.66
C SER A 80 4.44 3.77 2.46
N ILE A 81 4.32 2.46 2.70
CA ILE A 81 4.21 1.46 1.63
C ILE A 81 2.95 1.69 0.80
N LYS A 82 1.82 1.95 1.46
CA LYS A 82 0.54 2.20 0.78
C LYS A 82 0.60 3.46 -0.08
N VAL A 83 1.17 4.54 0.44
CA VAL A 83 1.39 5.79 -0.30
C VAL A 83 2.31 5.56 -1.50
N ALA A 84 3.42 4.84 -1.32
CA ALA A 84 4.32 4.50 -2.41
C ALA A 84 3.62 3.72 -3.52
N TYR A 85 2.81 2.72 -3.18
CA TYR A 85 2.00 1.96 -4.14
C TYR A 85 1.07 2.86 -4.95
N TYR A 86 0.26 3.70 -4.30
CA TYR A 86 -0.66 4.61 -5.01
C TYR A 86 0.08 5.62 -5.89
N LEU A 87 1.21 6.15 -5.42
CA LEU A 87 2.02 7.07 -6.21
C LEU A 87 2.58 6.40 -7.47
N ILE A 88 3.06 5.16 -7.36
CA ILE A 88 3.55 4.39 -8.51
C ILE A 88 2.41 4.16 -9.51
N SER A 89 1.24 3.68 -9.06
CA SER A 89 0.07 3.48 -9.93
C SER A 89 -0.33 4.77 -10.65
N LEU A 90 -0.46 5.89 -9.93
CA LEU A 90 -0.80 7.18 -10.53
C LEU A 90 0.24 7.67 -11.55
N LYS A 91 1.53 7.40 -11.32
CA LYS A 91 2.62 7.80 -12.23
C LYS A 91 2.61 6.98 -13.51
N CYS A 92 2.32 5.68 -13.42
CA CYS A 92 2.15 4.80 -14.58
C CYS A 92 1.01 5.29 -15.47
N ASP A 93 -0.16 5.59 -14.89
CA ASP A 93 -1.32 6.13 -15.62
C ASP A 93 -0.99 7.46 -16.30
N ALA A 94 -0.23 8.33 -15.63
CA ALA A 94 0.20 9.61 -16.18
C ALA A 94 1.19 9.45 -17.35
N SER A 95 2.12 8.49 -17.26
CA SER A 95 3.08 8.18 -18.33
C SER A 95 2.37 7.65 -19.57
N GLU A 96 1.47 6.66 -19.40
CA GLU A 96 0.70 6.07 -20.50
C GLU A 96 -0.14 7.14 -21.23
N LYS A 97 -0.81 8.02 -20.47
CA LYS A 97 -1.54 9.16 -21.05
C LYS A 97 -0.61 10.11 -21.82
N ASN A 98 0.62 10.29 -21.38
CA ASN A 98 1.59 11.13 -22.08
C ASN A 98 2.06 10.50 -23.40
N GLU A 99 2.33 9.19 -23.38
CA GLU A 99 2.69 8.41 -24.58
C GLU A 99 1.56 8.43 -25.61
N LEU A 100 0.32 8.18 -25.19
CA LEU A 100 -0.86 8.26 -26.06
C LEU A 100 -1.06 9.67 -26.65
N ARG A 101 -0.74 10.72 -25.88
CA ARG A 101 -0.79 12.10 -26.39
C ARG A 101 0.26 12.33 -27.48
N ALA A 102 1.48 11.82 -27.29
CA ALA A 102 2.55 11.93 -28.28
C ALA A 102 2.21 11.16 -29.57
N GLU A 103 1.73 9.92 -29.43
CA GLU A 103 1.30 9.11 -30.58
C GLU A 103 0.12 9.75 -31.33
N LYS A 104 -0.86 10.29 -30.58
CA LYS A 104 -1.97 11.04 -31.17
C LYS A 104 -1.51 12.24 -32.01
N GLN A 105 -0.49 12.97 -31.56
CA GLN A 105 0.05 14.11 -32.31
C GLN A 105 0.77 13.67 -33.59
N ARG A 106 1.57 12.60 -33.51
CA ARG A 106 2.26 12.02 -34.68
C ARG A 106 1.25 11.56 -35.74
N LEU A 107 0.25 10.78 -35.33
CA LEU A 107 -0.82 10.32 -36.23
C LEU A 107 -1.61 11.48 -36.83
N LYS A 108 -1.79 12.58 -36.10
CA LYS A 108 -2.43 13.79 -36.64
C LYS A 108 -1.59 14.44 -37.75
N ALA A 109 -0.29 14.55 -37.56
CA ALA A 109 0.62 15.09 -38.57
C ALA A 109 0.66 14.22 -39.84
N ASP A 110 0.75 12.89 -39.66
CA ASP A 110 0.74 11.94 -40.77
C ASP A 110 -0.59 11.97 -41.52
N LYS A 111 -1.72 12.10 -40.81
CA LYS A 111 -3.03 12.29 -41.43
C LYS A 111 -3.08 13.53 -42.31
N GLU A 112 -2.61 14.68 -41.82
CA GLU A 112 -2.60 15.94 -42.58
C GLU A 112 -1.67 15.86 -43.79
N ASP A 113 -0.56 15.13 -43.70
CA ASP A 113 0.31 14.86 -44.86
C ASP A 113 -0.38 14.00 -45.92
N ILE A 114 -0.99 12.88 -45.50
CA ILE A 114 -1.74 11.98 -46.37
C ILE A 114 -2.91 12.72 -47.03
N GLU A 115 -3.71 13.49 -46.28
CA GLU A 115 -4.80 14.29 -46.87
C GLU A 115 -4.27 15.31 -47.88
N ARG A 116 -3.12 15.97 -47.63
CA ARG A 116 -2.48 16.85 -48.61
C ARG A 116 -2.05 16.10 -49.87
N ARG A 117 -1.57 14.86 -49.76
CA ARG A 117 -1.20 14.02 -50.92
C ARG A 117 -2.42 13.51 -51.70
N ILE A 118 -3.54 13.25 -51.04
CA ILE A 118 -4.77 12.76 -51.69
C ILE A 118 -5.60 13.90 -52.28
N LYS A 119 -5.54 15.12 -51.74
CA LYS A 119 -6.37 16.26 -52.19
C LYS A 119 -6.23 16.61 -53.69
N PRO A 120 -5.05 16.54 -54.32
CA PRO A 120 -4.91 16.67 -55.79
C PRO A 120 -5.43 15.45 -56.55
N LEU A 121 -5.32 14.24 -55.99
CA LEU A 121 -5.82 13.00 -56.59
C LEU A 121 -7.36 12.92 -56.54
N GLY A 122 -7.98 13.51 -55.52
CA GLY A 122 -9.44 13.65 -55.38
C GLY A 122 -10.06 14.77 -56.22
N ALA A 123 -9.24 15.69 -56.76
CA ALA A 123 -9.71 16.63 -57.78
C ALA A 123 -10.04 15.93 -59.11
N HIS A 124 -9.62 14.66 -59.25
CA HIS A 124 -10.01 13.75 -60.32
C HIS A 124 -10.89 12.61 -59.80
N HIS A 125 -11.89 12.92 -58.97
CA HIS A 125 -13.04 12.02 -58.86
C HIS A 125 -13.95 12.33 -60.07
N PRO A 126 -14.06 11.45 -61.10
CA PRO A 126 -15.15 11.57 -62.06
C PRO A 126 -16.40 11.47 -61.22
N SER A 127 -17.25 12.49 -61.24
CA SER A 127 -18.52 12.54 -60.51
C SER A 127 -19.10 11.13 -60.39
N PHE A 128 -19.07 10.51 -59.20
CA PHE A 128 -20.04 9.45 -58.93
C PHE A 128 -21.34 10.22 -58.91
N GLN A 129 -21.95 10.30 -60.09
CA GLN A 129 -23.34 10.62 -60.26
C GLN A 129 -24.04 9.67 -59.31
N TYR A 130 -24.43 10.19 -58.15
CA TYR A 130 -25.63 9.71 -57.50
C TYR A 130 -26.70 9.90 -58.56
N HIS A 131 -26.97 8.86 -59.34
CA HIS A 131 -28.27 8.74 -59.95
C HIS A 131 -29.24 8.82 -58.77
N PRO A 132 -30.11 9.85 -58.70
CA PRO A 132 -31.24 9.72 -57.83
C PRO A 132 -32.03 8.55 -58.41
N ALA A 133 -31.92 7.39 -57.78
CA ALA A 133 -32.94 6.37 -57.94
C ALA A 133 -34.23 7.08 -57.52
N ALA A 134 -35.09 7.36 -58.51
CA ALA A 134 -36.43 7.84 -58.27
C ALA A 134 -37.14 6.78 -57.45
N MET A 135 -37.07 6.91 -56.13
CA MET A 135 -37.89 6.13 -55.22
C MET A 135 -39.35 6.48 -55.54
N PRO A 136 -40.23 5.49 -55.79
CA PRO A 136 -41.63 5.76 -55.97
C PRO A 136 -42.17 6.39 -54.69
N ALA A 137 -42.79 7.57 -54.82
CA ALA A 137 -43.48 8.25 -53.76
C ALA A 137 -44.49 7.28 -53.13
N SER A 138 -44.19 6.82 -51.91
CA SER A 138 -45.13 6.03 -51.12
C SER A 138 -46.22 6.97 -50.64
N HIS A 139 -47.37 6.88 -51.30
CA HIS A 139 -48.72 7.24 -50.86
C HIS A 139 -48.83 8.13 -49.61
N ALA A 140 -49.23 9.38 -49.84
CA ALA A 140 -49.76 10.24 -48.79
C ALA A 140 -51.00 9.58 -48.15
N ILE A 141 -50.94 9.34 -46.83
CA ILE A 141 -52.14 9.10 -46.00
C ILE A 141 -52.56 10.46 -45.41
N PRO A 142 -53.84 10.86 -45.47
CA PRO A 142 -54.27 12.17 -45.00
C PRO A 142 -54.20 12.29 -43.47
N TYR A 143 -53.86 13.50 -43.05
CA TYR A 143 -53.90 14.02 -41.69
C TYR A 143 -55.13 13.63 -40.87
N HIS A 144 -54.94 13.34 -39.58
CA HIS A 144 -55.79 13.83 -38.51
C HIS A 144 -54.93 14.29 -37.32
N PRO A 145 -55.23 15.45 -36.69
CA PRO A 145 -54.35 16.11 -35.73
C PRO A 145 -54.68 15.69 -34.29
N VAL A 146 -53.72 15.88 -33.37
CA VAL A 146 -53.89 16.47 -32.01
C VAL A 146 -52.71 16.05 -31.12
N GLY A 147 -52.10 17.02 -30.42
CA GLY A 147 -51.36 16.78 -29.18
C GLY A 147 -49.85 16.97 -29.28
N ALA A 148 -49.40 18.14 -28.83
CA ALA A 148 -48.00 18.57 -28.84
C ALA A 148 -47.06 17.68 -27.99
N LYS A 149 -45.98 17.20 -28.63
CA LYS A 149 -44.60 17.15 -28.11
C LYS A 149 -43.66 16.90 -29.29
N LEU A 150 -43.27 17.99 -29.97
CA LEU A 150 -42.21 18.01 -30.97
C LEU A 150 -40.88 17.74 -30.26
N VAL A 151 -40.52 16.46 -30.11
CA VAL A 151 -39.12 16.08 -30.00
C VAL A 151 -38.67 15.70 -31.41
N PRO A 152 -37.71 16.42 -32.01
CA PRO A 152 -37.08 15.95 -33.23
C PRO A 152 -36.46 14.59 -32.93
N PHE A 153 -37.03 13.53 -33.48
CA PHE A 153 -36.36 12.25 -33.56
C PHE A 153 -35.20 12.48 -34.54
N MET A 154 -34.03 12.84 -34.02
CA MET A 154 -32.78 12.78 -34.76
C MET A 154 -32.50 11.30 -35.03
N SER A 155 -33.15 10.75 -36.05
CA SER A 155 -32.68 9.55 -36.72
C SER A 155 -31.33 9.91 -37.34
N ASN A 156 -30.25 9.70 -36.58
CA ASN A 156 -28.92 9.64 -37.14
C ASN A 156 -28.99 8.65 -38.31
N PRO A 157 -28.67 9.01 -39.57
CA PRO A 157 -28.69 8.05 -40.66
C PRO A 157 -27.67 6.98 -40.30
N GLY A 158 -28.19 5.82 -39.89
CA GLY A 158 -27.45 4.73 -39.28
C GLY A 158 -26.56 4.04 -40.30
N VAL A 159 -25.46 4.68 -40.66
CA VAL A 159 -24.37 3.97 -41.33
C VAL A 159 -23.60 3.23 -40.24
N SER A 160 -24.02 2.01 -39.97
CA SER A 160 -23.28 1.09 -39.11
C SER A 160 -21.86 0.91 -39.66
N MET A 161 -20.84 1.13 -38.82
CA MET A 161 -19.42 1.06 -39.18
C MET A 161 -19.02 -0.25 -39.88
N TRP A 162 -19.76 -1.33 -39.64
CA TRP A 162 -19.65 -2.62 -40.34
C TRP A 162 -19.74 -2.53 -41.87
N ARG A 163 -20.40 -1.49 -42.42
CA ARG A 163 -20.48 -1.27 -43.87
C ARG A 163 -19.14 -0.85 -44.50
N PHE A 164 -18.17 -0.45 -43.68
CA PHE A 164 -16.82 -0.05 -44.10
C PHE A 164 -15.76 -1.11 -43.80
N VAL A 165 -16.14 -2.25 -43.22
CA VAL A 165 -15.24 -3.37 -42.96
C VAL A 165 -15.12 -4.22 -44.23
N PRO A 166 -13.91 -4.45 -44.78
CA PRO A 166 -13.73 -5.35 -45.92
C PRO A 166 -14.27 -6.75 -45.59
N GLN A 167 -14.96 -7.42 -46.51
CA GLN A 167 -15.56 -8.74 -46.25
C GLN A 167 -14.53 -9.81 -45.85
N THR A 168 -13.26 -9.62 -46.20
CA THR A 168 -12.14 -10.47 -45.77
C THR A 168 -11.83 -10.35 -44.26
N ALA A 169 -12.25 -9.27 -43.60
CA ALA A 169 -12.13 -9.06 -42.16
C ALA A 169 -13.39 -9.47 -41.38
N VAL A 170 -14.45 -9.90 -42.09
CA VAL A 170 -15.71 -10.45 -41.51
C VAL A 170 -15.71 -11.99 -41.62
N ASP A 171 -14.56 -12.59 -41.94
CA ASP A 171 -14.41 -14.04 -41.96
C ASP A 171 -14.13 -14.55 -40.53
N THR A 172 -15.20 -14.84 -39.79
CA THR A 172 -15.12 -15.44 -38.45
C THR A 172 -15.04 -16.97 -38.51
N SER A 173 -14.85 -17.58 -39.69
CA SER A 173 -14.81 -19.05 -39.83
C SER A 173 -13.63 -19.70 -39.09
N GLN A 174 -12.56 -18.93 -38.84
CA GLN A 174 -11.40 -19.38 -38.08
C GLN A 174 -11.43 -19.02 -36.59
N ASP A 175 -12.44 -18.27 -36.13
CA ASP A 175 -12.48 -17.78 -34.74
C ASP A 175 -12.64 -18.93 -33.73
N HIS A 176 -13.24 -20.05 -34.16
CA HIS A 176 -13.37 -21.27 -33.37
C HIS A 176 -12.04 -21.98 -33.05
N ALA A 177 -10.95 -21.69 -33.77
CA ALA A 177 -9.65 -22.30 -33.52
C ALA A 177 -8.91 -21.70 -32.32
N LEU A 178 -9.33 -20.53 -31.83
CA LEU A 178 -8.68 -19.79 -30.73
C LEU A 178 -9.44 -19.86 -29.40
N HIS A 179 -10.59 -20.52 -29.34
CA HIS A 179 -11.28 -20.74 -28.08
C HIS A 179 -10.62 -21.87 -27.29
N PRO A 180 -10.15 -21.64 -26.05
CA PRO A 180 -9.73 -22.73 -25.17
C PRO A 180 -10.94 -23.64 -24.89
N PRO A 181 -10.75 -24.97 -24.77
CA PRO A 181 -11.85 -25.89 -24.52
C PRO A 181 -12.52 -25.51 -23.19
N VAL A 182 -13.81 -25.18 -23.25
CA VAL A 182 -14.64 -24.92 -22.08
C VAL A 182 -14.70 -26.22 -21.28
N ALA A 183 -14.12 -26.18 -20.07
CA ALA A 183 -14.31 -27.18 -19.02
C ALA A 183 -15.60 -26.91 -18.26
#